data_AF-A0A915CUY3-F1
#
_entry.id   AF-A0A915CUY3-F1
#
_cell.length_a   1.000
_cell.length_b   1.000
_cell.length_c   1.000
_cell.angle_alpha   90.00
_cell.angle_beta   90.00
_cell.angle_gamma   90.00
#
_symmetry.space_group_name_H-M   'P 1'
#
loop_
_entity.id
_entity.type
_entity.pdbx_description
1 polymer ?
#
loop_
_entity_poly.entity_id
_entity_poly.type
_entity_poly.pdbx_seq_one_letter_code
_entity_poly.pdbx_strand_id
1 'polypeptide(L)'
;MIGCRNTNVPSSEDCLYLSLYVPEKVDSTRKLAVLVWVYGGGFWSGSATLDVYDGKIFSSEEDVIIVAMNYRVQHGSLDQLLALKWVHTNIEVFGGDPNRITLFGESAASHHSKRSAVAPWALENRQVALHRSVVLYDSMKCANTSSARMDNLAPEQWNMEEVWHCLMNASAEKIRDSEWAPVTGFADFPWVPVIDGDFLLENAATSLKQGNFKKTQLLAGSNLDESIYFVVYQLADVFPPAEFFDKNKHFINSREVWLKSISNLLPRQMLKSSLALQAILHEYEPMELPVPPKAI
;
A
#
# COMPACT_ATOMS: atom_id res chain seq x y z
N MET A 1 16.58 -4.07 8.48
CA MET A 1 15.23 -4.30 7.90
C MET A 1 14.38 -3.07 8.20
N ILE A 2 13.33 -2.77 7.44
CA ILE A 2 12.52 -1.58 7.71
C ILE A 2 11.39 -1.96 8.68
N GLY A 3 11.46 -1.46 9.92
CA GLY A 3 10.45 -1.63 10.96
C GLY A 3 9.15 -0.86 10.71
N CYS A 4 8.28 -0.82 11.71
CA CYS A 4 7.02 -0.08 11.65
C CYS A 4 7.29 1.43 11.61
N ARG A 5 6.49 2.18 10.86
CA ARG A 5 6.76 3.58 10.50
C ARG A 5 5.54 4.47 10.71
N ASN A 6 5.77 5.76 10.84
CA ASN A 6 4.71 6.73 11.14
C ASN A 6 3.96 6.33 12.42
N THR A 7 4.74 6.14 13.48
CA THR A 7 4.29 5.83 14.82
C THR A 7 4.22 7.13 15.65
N ASN A 8 3.25 7.24 16.55
CA ASN A 8 3.27 8.23 17.64
C ASN A 8 4.18 7.77 18.82
N VAL A 9 4.93 6.69 18.64
CA VAL A 9 5.93 6.13 19.55
C VAL A 9 7.30 6.03 18.84
N PRO A 10 8.44 5.85 19.54
CA PRO A 10 9.73 5.67 18.89
C PRO A 10 9.72 4.50 17.90
N SER A 11 10.29 4.72 16.70
CA SER A 11 10.38 3.68 15.68
C SER A 11 11.47 2.66 16.00
N SER A 12 11.21 1.39 15.69
CA SER A 12 12.12 0.26 15.93
C SER A 12 11.90 -0.83 14.90
N GLU A 13 12.94 -1.61 14.59
CA GLU A 13 12.80 -2.88 13.84
C GLU A 13 12.06 -3.93 14.68
N ASP A 14 12.23 -3.88 16.00
CA ASP A 14 11.41 -4.63 16.95
C ASP A 14 10.08 -3.91 17.13
N CYS A 15 9.12 -4.23 16.25
CA CYS A 15 7.81 -3.61 16.25
C CYS A 15 6.64 -4.59 16.14
N LEU A 16 6.90 -5.90 16.16
CA LEU A 16 5.88 -6.95 15.98
C LEU A 16 5.06 -7.15 17.25
N TYR A 17 4.23 -6.15 17.55
CA TYR A 17 3.35 -6.10 18.70
C TYR A 17 1.88 -6.05 18.29
N LEU A 18 1.02 -6.47 19.23
CA LEU A 18 -0.43 -6.43 19.12
C LEU A 18 -0.98 -5.56 20.24
N SER A 19 -1.96 -4.72 19.94
CA SER A 19 -2.75 -3.99 20.93
C SER A 19 -4.14 -4.61 21.01
N LEU A 20 -4.58 -4.95 22.22
CA LEU A 20 -5.89 -5.53 22.47
C LEU A 20 -6.74 -4.53 23.27
N TYR A 21 -7.96 -4.30 22.79
CA TYR A 21 -8.98 -3.51 23.47
C TYR A 21 -10.12 -4.45 23.83
N VAL A 22 -10.37 -4.58 25.13
CA VAL A 22 -11.34 -5.50 25.71
C VAL A 22 -12.28 -4.67 26.58
N PRO A 23 -13.62 -4.82 26.45
CA PRO A 23 -14.56 -4.08 27.27
C PRO A 23 -14.44 -4.50 28.74
N GLU A 24 -14.71 -3.58 29.66
CA GLU A 24 -14.51 -3.80 31.11
C GLU A 24 -15.34 -4.97 31.66
N LYS A 25 -16.55 -5.17 31.14
CA LYS A 25 -17.48 -6.23 31.56
C LYS A 25 -17.53 -7.33 30.52
N VAL A 26 -16.57 -8.25 30.59
CA VAL A 26 -16.64 -9.51 29.84
C VAL A 26 -17.47 -10.50 30.65
N ASP A 27 -18.67 -10.81 30.17
CA ASP A 27 -19.47 -11.88 30.74
C ASP A 27 -18.82 -13.23 30.43
N SER A 28 -18.36 -13.92 31.47
CA SER A 28 -17.70 -15.23 31.38
C SER A 28 -18.55 -16.32 30.71
N THR A 29 -19.87 -16.12 30.56
CA THR A 29 -20.78 -17.09 29.94
C THR A 29 -20.90 -16.91 28.43
N ARG A 30 -20.44 -15.79 27.86
CA ARG A 30 -20.47 -15.52 26.41
C ARG A 30 -19.10 -15.09 25.90
N LYS A 31 -18.70 -15.67 24.78
CA LYS A 31 -17.51 -15.20 24.05
C LYS A 31 -17.89 -13.99 23.19
N LEU A 32 -17.00 -13.01 23.06
CA LEU A 32 -17.20 -11.80 22.26
C LEU A 32 -16.73 -12.01 20.82
N ALA A 33 -17.32 -11.27 19.88
CA ALA A 33 -16.76 -11.19 18.52
C ALA A 33 -15.42 -10.44 18.56
N VAL A 34 -14.52 -10.80 17.65
CA VAL A 34 -13.16 -10.24 17.58
C VAL A 34 -12.98 -9.54 16.24
N LEU A 35 -12.72 -8.24 16.27
CA LEU A 35 -12.38 -7.46 15.08
C LEU A 35 -10.89 -7.21 15.06
N VAL A 36 -10.23 -7.64 14.00
CA VAL A 36 -8.78 -7.50 13.83
C VAL A 36 -8.49 -6.39 12.83
N TRP A 37 -7.90 -5.29 13.31
CA TRP A 37 -7.52 -4.14 12.51
C TRP A 37 -6.14 -4.32 11.88
N VAL A 38 -6.06 -4.03 10.59
CA VAL A 38 -4.82 -3.92 9.83
C VAL A 38 -4.77 -2.51 9.23
N TYR A 39 -3.71 -1.76 9.52
CA TYR A 39 -3.57 -0.39 9.03
C TYR A 39 -3.07 -0.34 7.57
N GLY A 40 -3.50 0.69 6.85
CA GLY A 40 -3.02 1.05 5.51
C GLY A 40 -1.68 1.81 5.52
N GLY A 41 -1.38 2.54 4.44
CA GLY A 41 -0.12 3.31 4.32
C GLY A 41 0.80 2.85 3.19
N GLY A 42 0.22 2.30 2.11
CA GLY A 42 0.94 1.96 0.87
C GLY A 42 2.08 0.96 1.04
N PHE A 43 2.04 0.13 2.10
CA PHE A 43 3.12 -0.81 2.46
C PHE A 43 4.49 -0.19 2.73
N TRP A 44 4.57 1.14 2.92
CA TRP A 44 5.81 1.84 3.27
C TRP A 44 5.70 2.62 4.59
N SER A 45 4.48 2.83 5.09
CA SER A 45 4.18 3.53 6.34
C SER A 45 3.00 2.88 7.08
N GLY A 46 2.74 3.33 8.30
CA GLY A 46 1.56 2.96 9.09
C GLY A 46 1.92 2.27 10.41
N SER A 47 1.04 2.45 11.40
CA SER A 47 1.14 1.79 12.70
C SER A 47 -0.21 1.64 13.38
N ALA A 48 -0.36 0.56 14.15
CA ALA A 48 -1.50 0.33 15.03
C ALA A 48 -1.58 1.30 16.21
N THR A 49 -0.54 2.08 16.49
CA THR A 49 -0.49 2.99 17.65
C THR A 49 -1.14 4.34 17.39
N LEU A 50 -1.48 4.67 16.14
CA LEU A 50 -2.07 5.96 15.78
C LEU A 50 -3.42 6.19 16.49
N ASP A 51 -3.63 7.42 16.98
CA ASP A 51 -4.81 7.79 17.78
C ASP A 51 -6.14 7.53 17.04
N VAL A 52 -6.15 7.67 15.71
CA VAL A 52 -7.31 7.39 14.85
C VAL A 52 -7.71 5.91 14.84
N TYR A 53 -6.86 5.02 15.34
CA TYR A 53 -7.12 3.59 15.49
C TYR A 53 -7.30 3.16 16.96
N ASP A 54 -7.50 4.10 17.88
CA ASP A 54 -7.81 3.77 19.28
C ASP A 54 -9.14 2.99 19.35
N GLY A 55 -9.03 1.70 19.69
CA GLY A 55 -10.15 0.77 19.70
C GLY A 55 -11.06 0.86 20.92
N LYS A 56 -10.76 1.72 21.92
CA LYS A 56 -11.50 1.75 23.20
C LYS A 56 -12.99 2.01 23.00
N ILE A 57 -13.35 3.06 22.26
CA ILE A 57 -14.75 3.47 22.08
C ILE A 57 -15.53 2.38 21.34
N PHE A 58 -14.96 1.86 20.25
CA PHE A 58 -15.65 0.84 19.45
C PHE A 58 -15.80 -0.48 20.21
N SER A 59 -14.78 -0.85 20.99
CA SER A 59 -14.83 -2.03 21.86
C SER A 59 -15.91 -1.92 22.94
N SER A 60 -16.07 -0.75 23.56
CA SER A 60 -17.04 -0.54 24.63
C SER A 60 -18.48 -0.39 24.16
N GLU A 61 -18.71 0.37 23.08
CA GLU A 61 -20.06 0.65 22.59
C GLU A 61 -20.70 -0.57 21.90
N GLU A 62 -19.90 -1.36 21.16
CA GLU A 62 -20.41 -2.51 20.40
C GLU A 62 -20.14 -3.86 21.07
N ASP A 63 -19.49 -3.85 22.23
CA ASP A 63 -19.26 -5.05 23.03
C ASP A 63 -18.51 -6.16 22.24
N VAL A 64 -17.40 -5.72 21.64
CA VAL A 64 -16.48 -6.52 20.82
C VAL A 64 -15.04 -6.35 21.30
N ILE A 65 -14.18 -7.32 20.99
CA ILE A 65 -12.74 -7.19 21.19
C ILE A 65 -12.12 -6.63 19.91
N ILE A 66 -11.36 -5.54 20.04
CA ILE A 66 -10.55 -5.01 18.93
C ILE A 66 -9.11 -5.45 19.12
N VAL A 67 -8.51 -6.02 18.07
CA VAL A 67 -7.07 -6.34 18.03
C VAL A 67 -6.43 -5.55 16.91
N ALA A 68 -5.53 -4.63 17.23
CA ALA A 68 -4.76 -3.87 16.25
C ALA A 68 -3.33 -4.43 16.16
N MET A 69 -2.88 -4.80 14.96
CA MET A 69 -1.57 -5.43 14.77
C MET A 69 -0.55 -4.50 14.11
N ASN A 70 0.69 -4.57 14.55
CA ASN A 70 1.84 -4.07 13.81
C ASN A 70 2.44 -5.15 12.90
N TYR A 71 2.86 -4.72 11.72
CA TYR A 71 3.56 -5.55 10.74
C TYR A 71 4.68 -4.76 10.09
N ARG A 72 5.77 -5.42 9.70
CA ARG A 72 6.82 -4.75 8.95
C ARG A 72 6.25 -4.29 7.62
N VAL A 73 6.35 -2.99 7.33
CA VAL A 73 6.04 -2.46 6.01
C VAL A 73 6.95 -3.19 4.98
N GLN A 74 6.51 -3.40 3.74
CA GLN A 74 7.19 -4.17 2.66
C GLN A 74 7.09 -5.71 2.70
N HIS A 75 7.35 -6.36 3.84
CA HIS A 75 7.37 -7.84 3.96
C HIS A 75 6.37 -8.41 4.98
N GLY A 76 5.45 -7.59 5.48
CA GLY A 76 4.65 -7.91 6.65
C GLY A 76 3.50 -8.87 6.43
N SER A 77 3.27 -9.40 5.23
CA SER A 77 2.15 -10.31 5.01
C SER A 77 2.27 -11.61 5.82
N LEU A 78 3.51 -12.09 6.06
CA LEU A 78 3.76 -13.20 6.97
C LEU A 78 3.61 -12.79 8.44
N ASP A 79 3.96 -11.56 8.79
CA ASP A 79 3.75 -11.00 10.13
C ASP A 79 2.25 -10.91 10.46
N GLN A 80 1.44 -10.46 9.50
CA GLN A 80 -0.01 -10.43 9.60
C GLN A 80 -0.58 -11.84 9.77
N LEU A 81 -0.09 -12.82 9.01
CA LEU A 81 -0.51 -14.21 9.17
C LEU A 81 -0.13 -14.76 10.56
N LEU A 82 1.06 -14.42 11.07
CA LEU A 82 1.52 -14.82 12.39
C LEU A 82 0.65 -14.19 13.50
N ALA A 83 0.34 -12.91 13.38
CA ALA A 83 -0.58 -12.19 14.26
C ALA A 83 -1.96 -12.86 14.27
N LEU A 84 -2.53 -13.18 13.10
CA LEU A 84 -3.82 -13.86 13.00
C LEU A 84 -3.81 -15.26 13.63
N LYS A 85 -2.72 -16.02 13.47
CA LYS A 85 -2.55 -17.30 14.17
C LYS A 85 -2.50 -17.10 15.68
N TRP A 86 -1.74 -16.11 16.16
CA TRP A 86 -1.68 -15.79 17.58
C TRP A 86 -3.06 -15.42 18.13
N VAL A 87 -3.81 -14.55 17.44
CA VAL A 87 -5.17 -14.17 17.85
C VAL A 87 -6.06 -15.41 17.90
N HIS A 88 -6.10 -16.22 16.85
CA HIS A 88 -6.91 -17.43 16.83
C HIS A 88 -6.59 -18.40 17.98
N THR A 89 -5.31 -18.54 18.35
CA THR A 89 -4.88 -19.45 19.42
C THR A 89 -5.10 -18.88 20.83
N ASN A 90 -5.04 -17.57 21.01
CA ASN A 90 -4.95 -16.95 22.34
C ASN A 90 -6.16 -16.07 22.70
N ILE A 91 -6.99 -15.63 21.75
CA ILE A 91 -8.02 -14.61 22.04
C ILE A 91 -9.08 -15.07 23.04
N GLU A 92 -9.25 -16.37 23.19
CA GLU A 92 -10.18 -16.97 24.15
C GLU A 92 -9.88 -16.59 25.60
N VAL A 93 -8.60 -16.43 25.99
CA VAL A 93 -8.26 -16.03 27.37
C VAL A 93 -8.66 -14.58 27.68
N PHE A 94 -8.91 -13.78 26.63
CA PHE A 94 -9.42 -12.41 26.73
C PHE A 94 -10.95 -12.34 26.60
N GLY A 95 -11.63 -13.49 26.54
CA GLY A 95 -13.08 -13.58 26.35
C GLY A 95 -13.53 -13.54 24.89
N GLY A 96 -12.62 -13.61 23.92
CA GLY A 96 -12.95 -13.62 22.50
C GLY A 96 -13.36 -14.99 21.99
N ASP A 97 -14.15 -15.01 20.92
CA ASP A 97 -14.52 -16.23 20.20
C ASP A 97 -13.56 -16.45 19.02
N PRO A 98 -12.68 -17.48 19.06
CA PRO A 98 -11.76 -17.74 17.95
C PRO A 98 -12.49 -18.11 16.64
N ASN A 99 -13.78 -18.47 16.70
CA ASN A 99 -14.59 -18.76 15.51
C ASN A 99 -15.31 -17.54 14.94
N ARG A 100 -15.30 -16.39 15.63
CA ARG A 100 -15.91 -15.13 15.18
C ARG A 100 -14.88 -14.01 15.10
N ILE A 101 -13.84 -14.28 14.33
CA ILE A 101 -12.79 -13.31 13.98
C ILE A 101 -13.12 -12.68 12.63
N THR A 102 -13.32 -11.37 12.62
CA THR A 102 -13.51 -10.55 11.42
C THR A 102 -12.29 -9.68 11.21
N LEU A 103 -11.72 -9.75 10.01
CA LEU A 103 -10.61 -8.90 9.60
C LEU A 103 -11.16 -7.64 8.92
N PHE A 104 -10.60 -6.48 9.26
CA PHE A 104 -10.95 -5.21 8.61
C PHE A 104 -9.72 -4.31 8.48
N GLY A 105 -9.71 -3.45 7.47
CA GLY A 105 -8.57 -2.61 7.13
C GLY A 105 -8.86 -1.65 5.97
N GLU A 106 -8.04 -0.61 5.87
CA GLU A 106 -8.16 0.48 4.90
C GLU A 106 -6.94 0.53 3.96
N SER A 107 -7.14 1.00 2.72
CA SER A 107 -6.10 1.17 1.69
C SER A 107 -5.23 -0.09 1.48
N ALA A 108 -3.94 -0.02 1.78
CA ALA A 108 -3.01 -1.13 1.63
C ALA A 108 -3.44 -2.36 2.45
N ALA A 109 -4.08 -2.18 3.60
CA ALA A 109 -4.58 -3.29 4.42
C ALA A 109 -5.78 -4.02 3.80
N SER A 110 -6.53 -3.36 2.92
CA SER A 110 -7.58 -4.01 2.14
C SER A 110 -7.01 -5.04 1.15
N HIS A 111 -5.68 -5.06 0.95
CA HIS A 111 -4.99 -6.18 0.33
C HIS A 111 -4.67 -7.24 1.39
N HIS A 112 -5.18 -8.45 1.18
CA HIS A 112 -4.84 -9.59 2.02
C HIS A 112 -4.55 -10.79 1.14
N SER A 113 -3.37 -11.34 1.38
CA SER A 113 -2.57 -12.11 0.44
C SER A 113 -3.23 -13.38 -0.10
N LYS A 114 -3.96 -14.13 0.71
CA LYS A 114 -4.63 -15.35 0.21
C LYS A 114 -6.11 -15.15 -0.10
N ARG A 115 -6.68 -13.96 0.18
CA ARG A 115 -8.14 -13.86 0.47
C ARG A 115 -8.82 -12.52 0.16
N SER A 116 -8.13 -11.49 -0.32
CA SER A 116 -8.77 -10.21 -0.63
C SER A 116 -8.76 -9.87 -2.12
N ALA A 117 -9.94 -9.48 -2.59
CA ALA A 117 -10.26 -9.05 -3.95
C ALA A 117 -10.05 -7.55 -4.18
N VAL A 118 -9.87 -6.79 -3.10
CA VAL A 118 -10.30 -5.37 -3.08
C VAL A 118 -9.28 -4.44 -3.71
N ALA A 119 -8.03 -4.88 -3.86
CA ALA A 119 -7.02 -4.07 -4.51
C ALA A 119 -6.00 -4.96 -5.25
N PRO A 120 -6.25 -5.26 -6.53
CA PRO A 120 -5.34 -6.07 -7.34
C PRO A 120 -4.11 -5.30 -7.83
N TRP A 121 -4.10 -3.97 -7.63
CA TRP A 121 -3.10 -3.05 -8.19
C TRP A 121 -1.85 -2.88 -7.33
N ALA A 122 -1.86 -3.21 -6.04
CA ALA A 122 -0.63 -3.19 -5.22
C ALA A 122 0.03 -4.57 -5.10
N LEU A 123 0.00 -5.35 -6.17
CA LEU A 123 0.79 -6.58 -6.31
C LEU A 123 1.82 -6.39 -7.42
N GLU A 124 3.05 -6.78 -7.15
CA GLU A 124 4.12 -6.75 -8.14
C GLU A 124 4.62 -8.15 -8.48
N ASN A 125 5.23 -8.27 -9.66
CA ASN A 125 5.88 -9.51 -10.05
C ASN A 125 7.33 -9.57 -9.53
N ARG A 126 7.87 -10.79 -9.43
CA ARG A 126 9.23 -11.03 -8.94
C ARG A 126 10.30 -10.26 -9.70
N GLN A 127 10.17 -10.14 -11.02
CA GLN A 127 11.17 -9.46 -11.85
C GLN A 127 11.22 -7.96 -11.58
N VAL A 128 10.06 -7.31 -11.39
CA VAL A 128 9.97 -5.91 -10.98
C VAL A 128 10.58 -5.72 -9.60
N ALA A 129 10.25 -6.58 -8.63
CA ALA A 129 10.82 -6.50 -7.28
C ALA A 129 12.35 -6.63 -7.27
N LEU A 130 12.91 -7.53 -8.09
CA LEU A 130 14.36 -7.68 -8.25
C LEU A 130 14.98 -6.42 -8.87
N HIS A 131 14.38 -5.89 -9.94
CA HIS A 131 14.85 -4.65 -10.56
C HIS A 131 14.85 -3.48 -9.57
N ARG A 132 13.77 -3.32 -8.78
CA ARG A 132 13.69 -2.27 -7.74
C ARG A 132 14.79 -2.44 -6.67
N SER A 133 15.14 -3.68 -6.33
CA SER A 133 16.24 -3.99 -5.40
C SER A 133 17.59 -3.55 -5.96
N VAL A 134 17.82 -3.73 -7.25
CA VAL A 134 19.05 -3.28 -7.94
C VAL A 134 19.13 -1.75 -8.00
N VAL A 135 18.02 -1.08 -8.34
CA VAL A 135 17.96 0.40 -8.35
C VAL A 135 18.20 0.97 -6.93
N LEU A 136 17.65 0.33 -5.90
CA LEU A 136 17.91 0.69 -4.51
C LEU A 136 19.40 0.52 -4.16
N TYR A 137 20.01 -0.61 -4.55
CA TYR A 137 21.45 -0.86 -4.34
C TYR A 137 22.33 0.25 -4.96
N ASP A 138 22.03 0.65 -6.20
CA ASP A 138 22.76 1.73 -6.89
C ASP A 138 22.53 3.09 -6.19
N SER A 139 21.28 3.39 -5.80
CA SER A 139 20.92 4.62 -5.07
C SER A 139 21.61 4.72 -3.71
N MET A 140 21.73 3.60 -3.01
CA MET A 140 22.46 3.49 -1.74
C MET A 140 23.99 3.56 -1.90
N LYS A 141 24.50 3.61 -3.14
CA LYS A 141 25.92 3.62 -3.47
C LYS A 141 26.66 2.48 -2.78
N CYS A 142 26.11 1.28 -2.92
CA CYS A 142 26.65 0.06 -2.30
C CYS A 142 27.98 -0.37 -2.93
N ALA A 143 28.18 -0.10 -4.23
CA ALA A 143 29.44 -0.38 -4.90
C ALA A 143 30.56 0.55 -4.38
N ASN A 144 31.68 -0.03 -3.97
CA ASN A 144 32.86 0.70 -3.48
C ASN A 144 33.74 1.29 -4.61
N THR A 145 33.43 1.00 -5.87
CA THR A 145 34.21 1.43 -7.04
C THR A 145 33.33 2.24 -8.00
N SER A 146 33.95 2.96 -8.93
CA SER A 146 33.27 3.58 -10.08
C SER A 146 32.83 2.52 -11.10
N SER A 147 32.26 1.42 -10.66
CA SER A 147 31.66 0.40 -11.52
C SER A 147 30.45 1.01 -12.24
N ALA A 148 30.15 0.48 -13.43
CA ALA A 148 28.88 0.77 -14.08
C ALA A 148 27.74 0.44 -13.12
N ARG A 149 26.73 1.32 -13.05
CA ARG A 149 25.52 1.06 -12.26
C ARG A 149 24.94 -0.30 -12.63
N MET A 150 24.54 -1.08 -11.64
CA MET A 150 24.06 -2.44 -11.86
C MET A 150 22.72 -2.45 -12.62
N ASP A 151 21.91 -1.41 -12.47
CA ASP A 151 20.66 -1.22 -13.21
C ASP A 151 20.84 -1.02 -14.74
N ASN A 152 22.03 -0.64 -15.20
CA ASN A 152 22.35 -0.56 -16.62
C ASN A 152 22.71 -1.92 -17.23
N LEU A 153 22.93 -2.95 -16.41
CA LEU A 153 23.26 -4.30 -16.87
C LEU A 153 21.99 -5.07 -17.22
N ALA A 154 22.14 -6.10 -18.06
CA ALA A 154 21.04 -7.03 -18.32
C ALA A 154 20.68 -7.81 -17.04
N PRO A 155 19.41 -8.20 -16.83
CA PRO A 155 18.99 -8.90 -15.61
C PRO A 155 19.78 -10.16 -15.26
N GLU A 156 20.29 -10.87 -16.27
CA GLU A 156 21.11 -12.08 -16.11
C GLU A 156 22.51 -11.80 -15.55
N GLN A 157 22.94 -10.54 -15.59
CA GLN A 157 24.25 -10.08 -15.12
C GLN A 157 24.19 -9.46 -13.72
N TRP A 158 23.00 -9.34 -13.12
CA TRP A 158 22.84 -8.78 -11.78
C TRP A 158 23.42 -9.71 -10.72
N ASN A 159 24.30 -9.16 -9.89
CA ASN A 159 24.84 -9.87 -8.74
C ASN A 159 23.90 -9.70 -7.53
N MET A 160 22.87 -10.54 -7.46
CA MET A 160 21.87 -10.45 -6.39
C MET A 160 22.42 -10.80 -5.00
N GLU A 161 23.51 -11.55 -4.91
CA GLU A 161 24.17 -11.85 -3.64
C GLU A 161 24.83 -10.59 -3.05
N GLU A 162 25.48 -9.79 -3.91
CA GLU A 162 26.04 -8.50 -3.52
C GLU A 162 24.95 -7.49 -3.13
N VAL A 163 23.85 -7.44 -3.88
CA VAL A 163 22.68 -6.62 -3.54
C VAL A 163 22.16 -6.99 -2.16
N TRP A 164 21.92 -8.28 -1.91
CA TRP A 164 21.46 -8.79 -0.62
C TRP A 164 22.40 -8.41 0.52
N HIS A 165 23.71 -8.63 0.35
CA HIS A 165 24.70 -8.29 1.37
C HIS A 165 24.73 -6.80 1.70
N CYS A 166 24.62 -5.92 0.70
CA CYS A 166 24.57 -4.49 0.97
C CYS A 166 23.31 -4.12 1.77
N LEU A 167 22.14 -4.60 1.35
CA LEU A 167 20.87 -4.28 1.99
C LEU A 167 20.81 -4.78 3.43
N MET A 168 21.33 -5.97 3.70
CA MET A 168 21.34 -6.57 5.04
C MET A 168 22.32 -5.89 6.00
N ASN A 169 23.42 -5.33 5.49
CA ASN A 169 24.42 -4.65 6.32
C ASN A 169 24.17 -3.13 6.44
N ALA A 170 23.24 -2.58 5.65
CA ALA A 170 22.90 -1.17 5.72
C ALA A 170 22.02 -0.85 6.94
N SER A 171 22.24 0.33 7.54
CA SER A 171 21.33 0.89 8.54
C SER A 171 19.92 1.09 7.94
N ALA A 172 18.88 0.93 8.75
CA ALA A 172 17.49 1.19 8.33
C ALA A 172 17.29 2.62 7.77
N GLU A 173 18.01 3.61 8.29
CA GLU A 173 17.97 5.00 7.81
C GLU A 173 18.49 5.12 6.37
N LYS A 174 19.65 4.54 6.08
CA LYS A 174 20.22 4.53 4.72
C LYS A 174 19.28 3.89 3.70
N ILE A 175 18.60 2.80 4.07
CA ILE A 175 17.61 2.16 3.18
C ILE A 175 16.42 3.09 2.98
N ARG A 176 15.87 3.68 4.05
CA ARG A 176 14.75 4.62 4.00
C ARG A 176 15.04 5.80 3.08
N ASP A 177 16.21 6.41 3.24
CA ASP A 177 16.54 7.64 2.52
C ASP A 177 16.72 7.41 1.00
N SER A 178 16.94 6.16 0.58
CA SER A 178 17.06 5.75 -0.81
C SER A 178 15.84 4.99 -1.37
N GLU A 179 14.85 4.64 -0.54
CA GLU A 179 13.81 3.67 -0.88
C GLU A 179 12.88 4.10 -2.01
N TRP A 180 12.76 5.42 -2.25
CA TRP A 180 11.88 6.01 -3.26
C TRP A 180 12.53 6.09 -4.65
N ALA A 181 13.84 5.82 -4.77
CA ALA A 181 14.55 5.81 -6.05
C ALA A 181 13.92 4.96 -7.18
N PRO A 182 13.34 3.77 -6.92
CA PRO A 182 12.72 2.97 -7.98
C PRO A 182 11.30 3.39 -8.37
N VAL A 183 10.70 4.38 -7.69
CA VAL A 183 9.32 4.83 -7.93
C VAL A 183 9.28 5.78 -9.12
N THR A 184 8.36 5.56 -10.05
CA THR A 184 8.31 6.34 -11.31
C THR A 184 6.91 6.79 -11.72
N GLY A 185 5.87 6.46 -10.94
CA GLY A 185 4.48 6.66 -11.32
C GLY A 185 3.60 7.29 -10.24
N PHE A 186 2.37 7.62 -10.63
CA PHE A 186 1.33 8.04 -9.70
C PHE A 186 0.81 6.88 -8.88
N ALA A 187 0.67 7.09 -7.56
CA ALA A 187 0.29 6.06 -6.60
C ALA A 187 1.12 4.76 -6.72
N ASP A 188 2.39 4.90 -7.13
CA ASP A 188 3.35 3.81 -7.20
C ASP A 188 4.16 3.79 -5.90
N PHE A 189 4.20 2.63 -5.24
CA PHE A 189 4.88 2.46 -3.96
C PHE A 189 6.11 1.58 -4.17
N PRO A 190 7.25 1.87 -3.52
CA PRO A 190 8.52 1.22 -3.83
C PRO A 190 8.49 -0.28 -3.53
N TRP A 191 7.81 -0.67 -2.45
CA TRP A 191 7.77 -2.04 -1.97
C TRP A 191 6.34 -2.43 -1.63
N VAL A 192 5.84 -3.45 -2.31
CA VAL A 192 4.49 -3.99 -2.15
C VAL A 192 4.57 -5.53 -2.22
N PRO A 193 3.51 -6.27 -1.82
CA PRO A 193 3.54 -7.72 -1.89
C PRO A 193 3.85 -8.25 -3.30
N VAL A 194 4.67 -9.31 -3.35
CA VAL A 194 5.19 -9.89 -4.60
C VAL A 194 4.57 -11.27 -4.83
N ILE A 195 4.17 -11.56 -6.07
CA ILE A 195 3.79 -12.91 -6.49
C ILE A 195 5.05 -13.79 -6.46
N ASP A 196 5.15 -14.63 -5.43
CA ASP A 196 6.34 -15.41 -5.10
C ASP A 196 6.23 -16.90 -5.48
N GLY A 197 5.02 -17.38 -5.75
CA GLY A 197 4.74 -18.79 -6.05
C GLY A 197 4.55 -19.69 -4.84
N ASP A 198 4.53 -19.13 -3.62
CA ASP A 198 4.28 -19.88 -2.37
C ASP A 198 3.18 -19.22 -1.54
N PHE A 199 3.44 -18.00 -1.08
CA PHE A 199 2.47 -17.24 -0.31
C PHE A 199 1.42 -16.59 -1.22
N LEU A 200 1.84 -16.06 -2.37
CA LEU A 200 1.02 -15.54 -3.47
C LEU A 200 1.30 -16.35 -4.74
N LEU A 201 0.34 -17.18 -5.14
CA LEU A 201 0.51 -18.09 -6.28
C LEU A 201 0.25 -17.44 -7.63
N GLU A 202 -0.64 -16.45 -7.67
CA GLU A 202 -1.11 -15.82 -8.90
C GLU A 202 -1.63 -14.40 -8.64
N ASN A 203 -1.94 -13.66 -9.70
CA ASN A 203 -2.53 -12.32 -9.58
C ASN A 203 -3.97 -12.38 -9.04
N ALA A 204 -4.34 -11.42 -8.20
CA ALA A 204 -5.68 -11.33 -7.60
C ALA A 204 -6.83 -11.34 -8.63
N ALA A 205 -6.66 -10.70 -9.79
CA ALA A 205 -7.66 -10.73 -10.86
C ALA A 205 -7.89 -12.14 -11.42
N THR A 206 -6.83 -12.96 -11.49
CA THR A 206 -6.91 -14.37 -11.88
C THR A 206 -7.63 -15.18 -10.80
N SER A 207 -7.24 -15.04 -9.53
CA SER A 207 -7.90 -15.74 -8.43
C SER A 207 -9.39 -15.40 -8.34
N LEU A 208 -9.77 -14.15 -8.59
CA LEU A 208 -11.16 -13.73 -8.62
C LEU A 208 -11.95 -14.41 -9.75
N LYS A 209 -11.39 -14.43 -10.97
CA LYS A 209 -12.03 -15.08 -12.13
C LYS A 209 -12.16 -16.59 -11.95
N GLN A 210 -11.15 -17.24 -11.39
CA GLN A 210 -11.13 -18.69 -11.19
C GLN A 210 -11.90 -19.12 -9.93
N GLY A 211 -12.22 -18.18 -9.04
CA GLY A 211 -12.88 -18.50 -7.77
C GLY A 211 -11.94 -18.98 -6.68
N ASN A 212 -10.61 -18.85 -6.84
CA ASN A 212 -9.56 -19.30 -5.92
C ASN A 212 -9.42 -18.39 -4.69
N PHE A 213 -10.49 -18.25 -3.91
CA PHE A 213 -10.53 -17.43 -2.71
C PHE A 213 -11.53 -17.99 -1.69
N LYS A 214 -11.35 -17.62 -0.41
CA LYS A 214 -12.27 -18.02 0.65
C LYS A 214 -13.66 -17.44 0.40
N LYS A 215 -14.69 -18.30 0.37
CA LYS A 215 -16.09 -17.85 0.28
C LYS A 215 -16.56 -17.43 1.68
N THR A 216 -16.81 -16.15 1.86
CA THR A 216 -17.26 -15.56 3.13
C THR A 216 -17.98 -14.24 2.86
N GLN A 217 -18.61 -13.67 3.88
CA GLN A 217 -19.28 -12.37 3.77
C GLN A 217 -18.24 -11.25 3.65
N LEU A 218 -18.53 -10.26 2.81
CA LEU A 218 -17.68 -9.11 2.56
C LEU A 218 -18.49 -7.83 2.75
N LEU A 219 -17.93 -6.89 3.50
CA LEU A 219 -18.36 -5.50 3.54
C LEU A 219 -17.24 -4.67 2.90
N ALA A 220 -17.57 -3.91 1.86
CA ALA A 220 -16.62 -3.08 1.13
C ALA A 220 -17.27 -1.74 0.77
N GLY A 221 -16.45 -0.71 0.61
CA GLY A 221 -16.87 0.64 0.25
C GLY A 221 -15.70 1.49 -0.24
N SER A 222 -16.02 2.68 -0.71
CA SER A 222 -15.07 3.70 -1.17
C SER A 222 -15.55 5.08 -0.72
N ASN A 223 -14.63 6.01 -0.57
CA ASN A 223 -14.95 7.42 -0.36
C ASN A 223 -15.22 8.13 -1.70
N LEU A 224 -15.85 9.31 -1.63
CA LEU A 224 -16.15 10.12 -2.82
C LEU A 224 -14.87 10.58 -3.55
N ASP A 225 -13.86 11.04 -2.79
CA ASP A 225 -12.67 11.72 -3.30
C ASP A 225 -11.35 11.02 -2.92
N GLU A 226 -11.21 9.71 -3.22
CA GLU A 226 -10.03 8.91 -2.83
C GLU A 226 -8.69 9.48 -3.33
N SER A 227 -8.68 10.00 -4.56
CA SER A 227 -7.43 10.38 -5.25
C SER A 227 -6.86 11.72 -4.80
N ILE A 228 -7.65 12.59 -4.17
CA ILE A 228 -7.21 13.95 -3.84
C ILE A 228 -6.01 13.95 -2.90
N TYR A 229 -5.97 12.98 -1.97
CA TYR A 229 -4.85 12.79 -1.05
C TYR A 229 -3.54 12.59 -1.81
N PHE A 230 -3.52 11.68 -2.79
CA PHE A 230 -2.31 11.36 -3.56
C PHE A 230 -1.92 12.45 -4.54
N VAL A 231 -2.91 13.13 -5.14
CA VAL A 231 -2.66 14.26 -6.04
C VAL A 231 -1.82 15.31 -5.32
N VAL A 232 -2.19 15.72 -4.11
CA VAL A 232 -1.46 16.77 -3.36
C VAL A 232 0.03 16.45 -3.18
N TYR A 233 0.39 15.20 -2.89
CA TYR A 233 1.79 14.81 -2.70
C TYR A 233 2.60 14.83 -4.01
N GLN A 234 1.94 14.65 -5.15
CA GLN A 234 2.58 14.61 -6.46
C GLN A 234 2.40 15.91 -7.25
N LEU A 235 1.61 16.84 -6.72
CA LEU A 235 1.36 18.14 -7.34
C LEU A 235 2.67 18.86 -7.63
N ALA A 236 3.66 18.82 -6.75
CA ALA A 236 4.93 19.53 -6.99
C ALA A 236 5.76 18.95 -8.15
N ASP A 237 5.64 17.64 -8.42
CA ASP A 237 6.32 16.95 -9.52
C ASP A 237 5.59 17.15 -10.85
N VAL A 238 4.26 17.25 -10.80
CA VAL A 238 3.41 17.46 -11.99
C VAL A 238 3.29 18.96 -12.32
N PHE A 239 3.32 19.82 -11.31
CA PHE A 239 3.06 21.25 -11.37
C PHE A 239 4.04 22.02 -10.46
N PRO A 240 4.99 22.78 -11.03
CA PRO A 240 5.94 23.55 -10.23
C PRO A 240 5.23 24.53 -9.28
N PRO A 241 5.63 24.62 -8.00
CA PRO A 241 4.99 25.53 -7.03
C PRO A 241 4.96 27.00 -7.47
N ALA A 242 5.94 27.42 -8.27
CA ALA A 242 6.03 28.78 -8.82
C ALA A 242 4.89 29.10 -9.81
N GLU A 243 4.33 28.09 -10.46
CA GLU A 243 3.17 28.25 -11.33
C GLU A 243 1.89 28.23 -10.49
N PHE A 244 1.83 27.41 -9.42
CA PHE A 244 0.64 27.15 -8.59
C PHE A 244 0.00 28.37 -7.95
N PHE A 245 0.82 29.34 -7.52
CA PHE A 245 0.34 30.52 -6.81
C PHE A 245 0.20 31.77 -7.69
N ASP A 246 0.39 31.66 -9.01
CA ASP A 246 0.13 32.76 -9.94
C ASP A 246 -1.38 32.87 -10.22
N LYS A 247 -2.06 33.71 -9.45
CA LYS A 247 -3.51 33.97 -9.57
C LYS A 247 -3.95 34.48 -10.95
N ASN A 248 -3.02 34.90 -11.81
CA ASN A 248 -3.30 35.44 -13.13
C ASN A 248 -3.10 34.42 -14.26
N LYS A 249 -2.71 33.17 -13.97
CA LYS A 249 -2.51 32.12 -14.98
C LYS A 249 -3.49 30.97 -14.79
N HIS A 250 -4.24 30.65 -15.84
CA HIS A 250 -4.94 29.38 -15.92
C HIS A 250 -3.91 28.24 -16.06
N PHE A 251 -3.94 27.30 -15.12
CA PHE A 251 -3.02 26.16 -15.07
C PHE A 251 -3.10 25.23 -16.28
N ILE A 252 -4.33 25.05 -16.76
CA ILE A 252 -4.65 24.19 -17.87
C ILE A 252 -5.15 25.09 -18.99
N ASN A 253 -4.21 25.60 -19.78
CA ASN A 253 -4.49 26.58 -20.83
C ASN A 253 -4.69 25.93 -22.21
N SER A 254 -4.56 24.61 -22.31
CA SER A 254 -4.80 23.87 -23.55
C SER A 254 -5.23 22.44 -23.25
N ARG A 255 -5.95 21.84 -24.21
CA ARG A 255 -6.32 20.43 -24.19
C ARG A 255 -5.11 19.50 -24.14
N GLU A 256 -4.01 19.89 -24.79
CA GLU A 256 -2.76 19.11 -24.78
C GLU A 256 -2.14 19.04 -23.38
N VAL A 257 -2.08 20.18 -22.68
CA VAL A 257 -1.61 20.24 -21.29
C VAL A 257 -2.53 19.44 -20.38
N TRP A 258 -3.86 19.54 -20.57
CA TRP A 258 -4.82 18.74 -19.81
C TRP A 258 -4.62 17.23 -20.02
N LEU A 259 -4.55 16.78 -21.28
CA LEU A 259 -4.35 15.37 -21.63
C LEU A 259 -3.03 14.83 -21.07
N LYS A 260 -1.96 15.63 -21.12
CA LYS A 260 -0.67 15.27 -20.53
C LYS A 260 -0.78 15.13 -19.01
N SER A 261 -1.44 16.05 -18.34
CA SER A 261 -1.64 16.01 -16.88
C SER A 261 -2.47 14.81 -16.46
N ILE A 262 -3.60 14.55 -17.14
CA ILE A 262 -4.42 13.35 -16.90
C ILE A 262 -3.61 12.08 -17.17
N SER A 263 -2.82 12.04 -18.25
CA SER A 263 -1.97 10.88 -18.55
C SER A 263 -0.89 10.64 -17.50
N ASN A 264 -0.40 11.67 -16.83
CA ASN A 264 0.57 11.54 -15.74
C ASN A 264 -0.09 11.07 -14.44
N LEU A 265 -1.35 11.40 -14.21
CA LEU A 265 -2.11 11.02 -13.00
C LEU A 265 -2.75 9.63 -13.11
N LEU A 266 -2.99 9.12 -14.32
CA LEU A 266 -3.63 7.83 -14.50
C LEU A 266 -2.62 6.67 -14.48
N PRO A 267 -2.95 5.54 -13.84
CA PRO A 267 -2.16 4.32 -13.96
C PRO A 267 -1.99 3.92 -15.43
N ARG A 268 -0.78 3.50 -15.83
CA ARG A 268 -0.47 3.13 -17.23
C ARG A 268 -1.42 2.09 -17.81
N GLN A 269 -2.00 1.24 -16.97
CA GLN A 269 -2.97 0.21 -17.37
C GLN A 269 -4.31 0.82 -17.82
N MET A 270 -4.76 1.91 -17.19
CA MET A 270 -5.97 2.63 -17.59
C MET A 270 -5.76 3.32 -18.94
N LEU A 271 -4.57 3.88 -19.18
CA LEU A 271 -4.21 4.51 -20.46
C LEU A 271 -4.22 3.53 -21.65
N LYS A 272 -3.97 2.24 -21.41
CA LYS A 272 -4.02 1.20 -22.45
C LYS A 272 -5.44 0.82 -22.85
N SER A 273 -6.44 1.08 -22.00
CA SER A 273 -7.84 0.79 -22.29
C SER A 273 -8.49 2.00 -22.95
N SER A 274 -8.80 1.88 -24.24
CA SER A 274 -9.47 2.95 -24.99
C SER A 274 -10.82 3.33 -24.36
N LEU A 275 -11.58 2.35 -23.87
CA LEU A 275 -12.86 2.58 -23.21
C LEU A 275 -12.71 3.35 -21.89
N ALA A 276 -11.76 2.94 -21.04
CA ALA A 276 -11.53 3.60 -19.76
C ALA A 276 -11.05 5.04 -19.96
N LEU A 277 -10.14 5.25 -20.91
CA LEU A 277 -9.67 6.58 -21.26
C LEU A 277 -10.83 7.45 -21.75
N GLN A 278 -11.63 7.00 -22.73
CA GLN A 278 -12.76 7.77 -23.25
C GLN A 278 -13.82 8.11 -22.19
N ALA A 279 -14.09 7.19 -21.26
CA ALA A 279 -15.00 7.47 -20.15
C ALA A 279 -14.47 8.59 -19.23
N ILE A 280 -13.16 8.59 -18.94
CA ILE A 280 -12.52 9.65 -18.15
C ILE A 280 -12.55 10.98 -18.91
N LEU A 281 -12.29 10.97 -20.22
CA LEU A 281 -12.38 12.17 -21.03
C LEU A 281 -13.81 12.74 -21.04
N HIS A 282 -14.81 11.87 -21.17
CA HIS A 282 -16.22 12.29 -21.15
C HIS A 282 -16.64 12.95 -19.83
N GLU A 283 -16.23 12.37 -18.70
CA GLU A 283 -16.65 12.83 -17.38
C GLU A 283 -15.89 14.08 -16.91
N TYR A 284 -14.59 14.17 -17.20
CA TYR A 284 -13.69 15.15 -16.57
C TYR A 284 -13.07 16.17 -17.52
N GLU A 285 -13.31 16.10 -18.84
CA GLU A 285 -12.82 17.11 -19.77
C GLU A 285 -13.55 18.45 -19.54
N PRO A 286 -12.84 19.55 -19.19
CA PRO A 286 -13.49 20.83 -18.92
C PRO A 286 -14.12 21.40 -20.19
N MET A 287 -15.39 21.83 -20.10
CA MET A 287 -16.11 22.46 -21.21
C MET A 287 -15.48 23.78 -21.70
N GLU A 288 -14.69 24.45 -20.86
CA GLU A 288 -14.12 25.78 -21.11
C GLU A 288 -12.67 25.74 -21.62
N LEU A 289 -12.15 24.58 -22.04
CA LEU A 289 -10.83 24.53 -22.67
C LEU A 289 -10.83 25.35 -23.97
N PRO A 290 -9.81 26.20 -24.24
CA PRO A 290 -9.79 27.13 -25.37
C PRO A 290 -9.76 26.46 -26.76
N VAL A 291 -9.75 25.12 -26.83
CA VAL A 291 -9.98 24.35 -28.04
C VAL A 291 -11.16 23.40 -27.77
N PRO A 292 -12.37 23.69 -28.28
CA PRO A 292 -13.51 22.81 -28.10
C PRO A 292 -13.29 21.46 -28.82
N PRO A 293 -13.92 20.36 -28.34
CA PRO A 293 -13.74 19.05 -28.92
C PRO A 293 -14.12 19.06 -30.41
N LYS A 294 -13.25 18.53 -31.26
CA LYS A 294 -13.68 18.07 -32.59
C LYS A 294 -14.66 16.92 -32.35
N ALA A 295 -15.92 17.15 -32.70
CA ALA A 295 -16.91 16.09 -32.79
C ALA A 295 -16.32 14.94 -33.62
N ILE A 296 -16.33 13.74 -33.03
CA ILE A 296 -16.12 12.48 -33.75
C ILE A 296 -17.48 12.08 -34.33
#